data_AF-A0A820ZI63-F1
#
_entry.id   AF-A0A820ZI63-F1
#
_cell.length_a   1.000
_cell.length_b   1.000
_cell.length_c   1.000
_cell.angle_alpha   90.00
_cell.angle_beta   90.00
_cell.angle_gamma   90.00
#
_symmetry.space_group_name_H-M   'P 1'
#
loop_
_entity.id
_entity.type
_entity.pdbx_description
1 polymer ?
#
loop_
_entity_poly.entity_id
_entity_poly.type
_entity_poly.pdbx_seq_one_letter_code
_entity_poly.pdbx_strand_id
1 'polypeptide(L)'
;MRPLYRIPLLVVSTCVLIKCLQKLEKLNDHLRSPPSLQITEQPSSRPPRFVKNHPETSYVTGGFYSNWFDGIIKLSNETWHIEPTRKYGNTLVDFGSSIIYNALDVDMTKYNSSEALRYKRYIMNEDEESLPSFCALNDNKRREKMQEEAERLVQDKYNDFNSKSYFTRTKRQSTNNTDRERTCCYMYIRIDPTLWDIVYRNEGLNEKEATIHALVTFLYRVVTAANAIYRSVKFESNGDFLYRFTLRIQRIRILTSDDCMQKNITLSETNICRSFLDSNVLLTWHSVGNFDEYCLSYLFTARDFGDGTLGLAWMGSILPNNRGGICEKSAKDIYEGQRVIKTLNTGMITVINHNTRTSALMTELTFAHEVGHNLGAEHDDDKCGEGTTFGHYIMYRRATTGLEENNNKFSNCSMNKMGSVMISIKNQLHGKTNCLAECSQVGYCGNRNVEDDEECDCGFISECTDHCCYPADVSDAKLGCKLKPGARCSPSKGTCCSDQCTFHSTTHICHKDKASQDCIGDVLC
;
A
#
# COMPACT_ATOMS: atom_id res chain seq x y z
N MET A 1 -15.02 18.69 20.77
CA MET A 1 -14.61 18.68 19.35
C MET A 1 -13.14 18.32 19.31
N ARG A 2 -12.79 17.12 18.82
CA ARG A 2 -11.43 16.53 18.92
C ARG A 2 -10.81 16.41 17.51
N PRO A 3 -9.47 16.56 17.38
CA PRO A 3 -8.81 16.88 16.12
C PRO A 3 -8.68 15.67 15.19
N LEU A 4 -8.77 15.94 13.88
CA LEU A 4 -8.45 15.02 12.80
C LEU A 4 -6.95 14.68 12.82
N TYR A 5 -6.67 13.38 12.71
CA TYR A 5 -5.33 12.79 12.64
C TYR A 5 -4.53 13.38 11.48
N ARG A 6 -3.34 13.93 11.77
CA ARG A 6 -2.40 14.52 10.81
C ARG A 6 -1.37 13.45 10.42
N ILE A 7 -1.22 13.21 9.13
CA ILE A 7 -0.09 12.49 8.52
C ILE A 7 0.79 13.58 7.89
N PRO A 8 2.11 13.66 8.16
CA PRO A 8 2.95 14.69 7.60
C PRO A 8 3.29 14.33 6.14
N LEU A 9 2.55 14.90 5.18
CA LEU A 9 2.96 14.93 3.78
C LEU A 9 3.98 16.06 3.58
N LEU A 10 5.07 15.73 2.88
CA LEU A 10 6.20 16.60 2.59
C LEU A 10 5.78 18.00 2.12
N VAL A 11 6.48 19.00 2.65
CA VAL A 11 6.34 20.41 2.30
C VAL A 11 6.84 20.63 0.88
N VAL A 12 5.97 21.10 -0.03
CA VAL A 12 6.41 21.69 -1.30
C VAL A 12 5.75 23.04 -1.55
N SER A 13 6.55 23.98 -2.08
CA SER A 13 6.22 25.37 -2.34
C SER A 13 4.98 25.54 -3.23
N THR A 14 4.01 26.29 -2.71
CA THR A 14 2.74 26.70 -3.36
C THR A 14 2.94 27.45 -4.68
N CYS A 15 4.07 28.12 -4.87
CA CYS A 15 4.36 28.89 -6.10
C CYS A 15 4.50 28.04 -7.36
N VAL A 16 5.01 26.81 -7.25
CA VAL A 16 5.25 25.94 -8.42
C VAL A 16 3.92 25.38 -8.95
N LEU A 17 3.05 24.96 -8.04
CA LEU A 17 1.74 24.40 -8.37
C LEU A 17 0.81 25.46 -9.01
N ILE A 18 0.85 26.71 -8.52
CA ILE A 18 0.06 27.82 -9.10
C ILE A 18 0.53 28.18 -10.51
N LYS A 19 1.84 28.17 -10.78
CA LYS A 19 2.37 28.47 -12.13
C LYS A 19 2.09 27.36 -13.14
N CYS A 20 2.11 26.08 -12.72
CA CYS A 20 1.67 24.97 -13.56
C CYS A 20 0.19 25.10 -13.96
N LEU A 21 -0.67 25.39 -12.99
CA LEU A 21 -2.12 25.54 -13.22
C LEU A 21 -2.45 26.75 -14.12
N GLN A 22 -1.75 27.87 -13.98
CA GLN A 22 -1.90 29.07 -14.82
C GLN A 22 -1.46 28.89 -16.28
N LYS A 23 -0.61 27.90 -16.57
CA LYS A 23 -0.15 27.61 -17.94
C LYS A 23 -0.93 26.48 -18.60
N LEU A 24 -1.54 25.59 -17.82
CA LEU A 24 -2.58 24.64 -18.28
C LEU A 24 -3.80 25.38 -18.86
N GLU A 25 -4.18 26.53 -18.30
CA GLU A 25 -5.20 27.42 -18.88
C GLU A 25 -4.84 27.91 -20.30
N LYS A 26 -3.54 28.01 -20.64
CA LYS A 26 -3.08 28.51 -21.95
C LYS A 26 -2.84 27.42 -22.99
N LEU A 27 -2.73 26.16 -22.58
CA LEU A 27 -2.48 25.02 -23.48
C LEU A 27 -3.76 24.33 -23.94
N ASN A 28 -4.91 24.66 -23.33
CA ASN A 28 -6.14 23.89 -23.47
C ASN A 28 -7.21 24.50 -24.39
N ASP A 29 -6.81 25.24 -25.42
CA ASP A 29 -7.75 25.83 -26.40
C ASP A 29 -8.45 24.77 -27.30
N HIS A 30 -8.10 23.48 -27.22
CA HIS A 30 -8.66 22.43 -28.09
C HIS A 30 -9.25 21.18 -27.41
N LEU A 31 -9.30 21.10 -26.08
CA LEU A 31 -10.05 20.09 -25.34
C LEU A 31 -10.75 20.78 -24.16
N ARG A 32 -11.94 20.32 -23.76
CA ARG A 32 -12.80 21.00 -22.76
C ARG A 32 -11.97 21.52 -21.57
N SER A 33 -12.11 22.82 -21.29
CA SER A 33 -11.41 23.57 -20.26
C SER A 33 -11.55 22.94 -18.85
N PRO A 34 -10.48 22.64 -18.10
CA PRO A 34 -10.58 22.49 -16.66
C PRO A 34 -10.91 23.85 -16.03
N PRO A 35 -11.63 23.90 -14.91
CA PRO A 35 -11.90 25.15 -14.22
C PRO A 35 -10.60 25.79 -13.74
N SER A 36 -10.52 27.12 -13.84
CA SER A 36 -9.39 27.95 -13.37
C SER A 36 -9.03 27.63 -11.92
N LEU A 37 -7.98 26.83 -11.70
CA LEU A 37 -7.51 26.38 -10.39
C LEU A 37 -6.39 27.31 -9.92
N GLN A 38 -6.67 28.14 -8.92
CA GLN A 38 -5.64 28.81 -8.13
C GLN A 38 -5.66 28.23 -6.70
N ILE A 39 -4.57 28.32 -5.96
CA ILE A 39 -4.44 27.76 -4.59
C ILE A 39 -4.08 28.93 -3.66
N THR A 40 -4.74 29.05 -2.51
CA THR A 40 -4.52 30.14 -1.54
C THR A 40 -3.85 29.64 -0.26
N GLU A 41 -2.85 30.39 0.24
CA GLU A 41 -2.24 30.17 1.55
C GLU A 41 -2.97 30.97 2.64
N GLN A 42 -3.15 30.37 3.83
CA GLN A 42 -3.40 31.10 5.07
C GLN A 42 -2.27 30.83 6.08
N PRO A 43 -1.75 31.87 6.77
CA PRO A 43 -0.64 31.72 7.68
C PRO A 43 -1.15 31.27 9.06
N SER A 44 -1.07 29.97 9.35
CA SER A 44 -0.73 29.38 10.67
C SER A 44 -0.96 27.87 10.69
N SER A 45 -0.03 27.14 11.30
CA SER A 45 -0.07 25.72 11.72
C SER A 45 -0.89 24.72 10.86
N ARG A 46 -0.49 24.58 9.57
CA ARG A 46 -0.86 23.52 8.59
C ARG A 46 -2.33 23.03 8.63
N PRO A 47 -3.26 23.74 7.97
CA PRO A 47 -4.52 23.19 7.47
C PRO A 47 -4.35 22.57 6.06
N PRO A 48 -5.30 21.73 5.60
CA PRO A 48 -5.29 21.20 4.22
C PRO A 48 -5.26 22.33 3.19
N ARG A 49 -4.61 22.09 2.04
CA ARG A 49 -4.53 23.07 0.95
C ARG A 49 -5.78 22.94 0.09
N PHE A 50 -6.59 23.99 0.05
CA PHE A 50 -7.83 24.02 -0.70
C PHE A 50 -7.66 24.71 -2.05
N VAL A 51 -8.52 24.35 -3.02
CA VAL A 51 -8.60 25.05 -4.30
C VAL A 51 -9.32 26.39 -4.07
N LYS A 52 -8.77 27.50 -4.58
CA LYS A 52 -9.19 28.90 -4.36
C LYS A 52 -10.68 29.14 -4.58
N ASN A 53 -11.33 28.38 -5.48
CA ASN A 53 -12.73 28.53 -5.82
C ASN A 53 -13.66 27.50 -5.13
N HIS A 54 -13.09 26.51 -4.43
CA HIS A 54 -13.82 25.50 -3.66
C HIS A 54 -13.19 25.28 -2.27
N PRO A 55 -13.01 26.33 -1.46
CA PRO A 55 -12.19 26.28 -0.25
C PRO A 55 -12.76 25.41 0.87
N GLU A 56 -14.02 24.96 0.79
CA GLU A 56 -14.64 24.12 1.84
C GLU A 56 -14.85 22.66 1.41
N THR A 57 -14.76 22.36 0.11
CA THR A 57 -15.12 21.04 -0.46
C THR A 57 -14.01 20.39 -1.29
N SER A 58 -12.85 21.04 -1.41
CA SER A 58 -11.73 20.53 -2.21
C SER A 58 -10.44 20.40 -1.41
N TYR A 59 -9.62 19.40 -1.73
CA TYR A 59 -8.28 19.30 -1.14
C TYR A 59 -7.30 18.66 -2.12
N VAL A 60 -6.02 19.00 -1.96
CA VAL A 60 -4.91 18.36 -2.68
C VAL A 60 -4.11 17.51 -1.71
N THR A 61 -3.85 16.26 -2.09
CA THR A 61 -2.98 15.33 -1.37
C THR A 61 -1.98 14.74 -2.33
N GLY A 62 -0.71 14.66 -1.94
CA GLY A 62 0.35 14.14 -2.78
C GLY A 62 1.69 14.71 -2.36
N GLY A 63 2.74 14.28 -3.03
CA GLY A 63 4.09 14.78 -2.80
C GLY A 63 4.82 15.03 -4.11
N PHE A 64 5.94 15.73 -4.03
CA PHE A 64 6.85 15.83 -5.16
C PHE A 64 7.98 14.84 -4.97
N TYR A 65 8.32 14.16 -6.07
CA TYR A 65 9.37 13.17 -6.13
C TYR A 65 10.24 13.52 -7.31
N SER A 66 11.50 13.84 -7.02
CA SER A 66 12.42 14.33 -8.03
C SER A 66 11.90 15.64 -8.66
N ASN A 67 11.31 15.66 -9.86
CA ASN A 67 10.71 16.84 -10.52
C ASN A 67 9.22 16.69 -10.85
N TRP A 68 8.53 15.67 -10.35
CA TRP A 68 7.12 15.42 -10.67
C TRP A 68 6.28 15.42 -9.39
N PHE A 69 5.08 15.98 -9.47
CA PHE A 69 4.07 15.81 -8.43
C PHE A 69 3.35 14.48 -8.67
N ASP A 70 3.29 13.63 -7.65
CA ASP A 70 2.42 12.47 -7.63
C ASP A 70 1.34 12.67 -6.56
N GLY A 71 0.08 12.67 -6.98
CA GLY A 71 -1.00 13.02 -6.07
C GLY A 71 -2.40 13.04 -6.67
N ILE A 72 -3.31 13.58 -5.86
CA ILE A 72 -4.74 13.62 -6.08
C ILE A 72 -5.25 15.02 -5.76
N ILE A 73 -6.07 15.56 -6.65
CA ILE A 73 -6.88 16.75 -6.42
C ILE A 73 -8.32 16.28 -6.27
N LYS A 74 -8.90 16.45 -5.08
CA LYS A 74 -10.31 16.16 -4.83
C LYS A 74 -11.11 17.44 -4.88
N LEU A 75 -12.16 17.44 -5.69
CA LEU A 75 -13.19 18.47 -5.76
C LEU A 75 -14.51 17.91 -5.17
N SER A 76 -15.55 18.72 -5.12
CA SER A 76 -16.86 18.36 -4.54
C SER A 76 -17.45 17.07 -5.12
N ASN A 77 -17.23 16.82 -6.41
CA ASN A 77 -17.81 15.72 -7.19
C ASN A 77 -16.80 15.05 -8.14
N GLU A 78 -15.55 15.50 -8.18
CA GLU A 78 -14.52 14.99 -9.09
C GLU A 78 -13.25 14.66 -8.33
N THR A 79 -12.53 13.66 -8.84
CA THR A 79 -11.20 13.32 -8.34
C THR A 79 -10.26 13.29 -9.52
N TRP A 80 -9.20 14.07 -9.46
CA TRP A 80 -8.18 14.15 -10.50
C TRP A 80 -6.89 13.54 -9.98
N HIS A 81 -6.30 12.64 -10.74
CA HIS A 81 -5.01 12.05 -10.43
C HIS A 81 -3.93 12.75 -11.25
N ILE A 82 -2.77 12.93 -10.61
CA ILE A 82 -1.56 13.44 -11.24
C ILE A 82 -0.50 12.39 -11.00
N GLU A 83 0.04 11.82 -12.08
CA GLU A 83 1.07 10.78 -12.04
C GLU A 83 2.24 11.15 -12.96
N PRO A 84 3.49 10.77 -12.65
CA PRO A 84 4.61 10.97 -13.56
C PRO A 84 4.47 10.13 -14.84
N THR A 85 4.70 10.72 -16.02
CA THR A 85 4.62 9.97 -17.30
C THR A 85 5.62 8.82 -17.38
N ARG A 86 6.79 8.99 -16.75
CA ARG A 86 7.86 7.97 -16.68
C ARG A 86 7.39 6.64 -16.12
N LYS A 87 6.39 6.64 -15.24
CA LYS A 87 5.76 5.42 -14.69
C LYS A 87 5.21 4.50 -15.79
N TYR A 88 4.87 5.06 -16.94
CA TYR A 88 4.30 4.37 -18.10
C TYR A 88 5.30 4.19 -19.26
N GLY A 89 6.59 4.46 -19.01
CA GLY A 89 7.67 4.28 -19.96
C GLY A 89 8.22 5.58 -20.54
N ASN A 90 9.41 5.48 -21.16
CA ASN A 90 10.15 6.65 -21.63
C ASN A 90 9.55 7.32 -22.87
N THR A 91 8.74 6.61 -23.65
CA THR A 91 8.11 7.15 -24.87
C THR A 91 7.07 8.23 -24.58
N LEU A 92 6.47 8.22 -23.39
CA LEU A 92 5.47 9.21 -22.97
C LEU A 92 6.09 10.48 -22.40
N VAL A 93 7.39 10.46 -22.08
CA VAL A 93 8.12 11.62 -21.54
C VAL A 93 8.17 12.75 -22.56
N ASP A 94 8.26 12.42 -23.84
CA ASP A 94 8.29 13.40 -24.94
C ASP A 94 6.97 14.19 -25.08
N PHE A 95 5.90 13.72 -24.43
CA PHE A 95 4.58 14.37 -24.43
C PHE A 95 4.29 15.17 -23.15
N GLY A 96 5.15 15.09 -22.13
CA GLY A 96 5.08 15.88 -20.90
C GLY A 96 5.56 15.12 -19.64
N SER A 97 5.79 15.87 -18.56
CA SER A 97 6.20 15.36 -17.22
C SER A 97 5.19 14.47 -16.52
N SER A 98 3.90 14.78 -16.68
CA SER A 98 2.85 14.24 -15.83
C SER A 98 1.60 13.97 -16.65
N ILE A 99 0.95 12.85 -16.32
CA ILE A 99 -0.39 12.53 -16.78
C ILE A 99 -1.34 13.08 -15.72
N ILE A 100 -2.16 14.04 -16.12
CA ILE A 100 -3.28 14.53 -15.32
C ILE A 100 -4.53 13.96 -15.95
N TYR A 101 -5.29 13.20 -15.17
CA TYR A 101 -6.50 12.58 -15.68
C TYR A 101 -7.59 12.65 -14.62
N ASN A 102 -8.84 12.85 -15.04
CA ASN A 102 -9.96 12.69 -14.14
C ASN A 102 -10.11 11.19 -13.87
N ALA A 103 -10.42 10.80 -12.64
CA ALA A 103 -10.74 9.42 -12.31
C ALA A 103 -11.76 8.84 -13.31
N LEU A 104 -12.76 9.64 -13.73
CA LEU A 104 -13.78 9.31 -14.73
C LEU A 104 -13.25 8.96 -16.14
N ASP A 105 -12.04 9.37 -16.49
CA ASP A 105 -11.45 9.14 -17.81
C ASP A 105 -10.67 7.80 -17.90
N VAL A 106 -10.51 7.09 -16.77
CA VAL A 106 -9.79 5.81 -16.75
C VAL A 106 -10.69 4.69 -17.25
N ASP A 107 -10.40 4.19 -18.45
CA ASP A 107 -11.08 3.03 -19.02
C ASP A 107 -10.61 1.72 -18.36
N MET A 108 -11.31 1.36 -17.30
CA MET A 108 -11.09 0.12 -16.56
C MET A 108 -11.59 -1.13 -17.29
N THR A 109 -12.40 -0.97 -18.34
CA THR A 109 -12.95 -2.12 -19.08
C THR A 109 -11.85 -2.86 -19.83
N LYS A 110 -10.71 -2.23 -20.13
CA LYS A 110 -9.52 -2.88 -20.71
C LYS A 110 -8.93 -3.97 -19.82
N TYR A 111 -9.05 -3.83 -18.51
CA TYR A 111 -8.66 -4.89 -17.56
C TYR A 111 -9.69 -6.04 -17.51
N ASN A 112 -10.86 -5.83 -18.11
CA ASN A 112 -11.92 -6.82 -18.26
C ASN A 112 -12.08 -7.31 -19.73
N SER A 113 -11.36 -6.74 -20.71
CA SER A 113 -11.74 -6.84 -22.14
C SER A 113 -11.14 -8.05 -22.89
N SER A 114 -11.85 -8.42 -23.94
CA SER A 114 -11.60 -9.58 -24.80
C SER A 114 -10.42 -9.45 -25.78
N GLU A 115 -9.74 -8.31 -25.86
CA GLU A 115 -8.50 -8.21 -26.64
C GLU A 115 -7.32 -8.89 -25.93
N ALA A 116 -7.26 -8.84 -24.59
CA ALA A 116 -6.38 -9.69 -23.80
C ALA A 116 -6.72 -11.19 -23.94
N LEU A 117 -7.98 -11.52 -24.29
CA LEU A 117 -8.44 -12.89 -24.56
C LEU A 117 -8.00 -13.42 -25.93
N ARG A 118 -7.68 -12.55 -26.91
CA ARG A 118 -7.38 -12.99 -28.28
C ARG A 118 -6.04 -13.72 -28.41
N TYR A 119 -5.06 -13.38 -27.57
CA TYR A 119 -3.76 -14.07 -27.52
C TYR A 119 -3.87 -15.47 -26.87
N LYS A 120 -4.85 -15.68 -25.98
CA LYS A 120 -5.10 -17.00 -25.33
C LYS A 120 -6.01 -17.93 -26.12
N ARG A 121 -6.93 -17.39 -26.93
CA ARG A 121 -7.88 -18.21 -27.73
C ARG A 121 -7.18 -19.07 -28.81
N TYR A 122 -5.89 -18.83 -29.08
CA TYR A 122 -5.10 -19.67 -29.99
C TYR A 122 -4.50 -20.93 -29.31
N ILE A 123 -4.60 -21.08 -27.97
CA ILE A 123 -3.94 -22.18 -27.24
C ILE A 123 -4.90 -23.11 -26.47
N MET A 124 -6.13 -22.71 -26.15
CA MET A 124 -7.06 -23.60 -25.40
C MET A 124 -8.49 -23.52 -25.95
N ASN A 125 -9.05 -24.68 -26.27
CA ASN A 125 -10.48 -24.88 -26.51
C ASN A 125 -11.24 -24.96 -25.17
N GLU A 126 -12.46 -24.43 -25.21
CA GLU A 126 -13.59 -24.63 -24.29
C GLU A 126 -13.71 -23.79 -22.99
N ASP A 127 -14.99 -23.43 -22.78
CA ASP A 127 -15.73 -22.86 -21.65
C ASP A 127 -15.71 -21.36 -21.29
N GLU A 128 -16.93 -20.81 -21.31
CA GLU A 128 -17.40 -19.44 -21.02
C GLU A 128 -17.23 -19.04 -19.54
N GLU A 129 -16.75 -19.95 -18.68
CA GLU A 129 -16.47 -19.75 -17.25
C GLU A 129 -15.07 -19.18 -16.94
N SER A 130 -14.21 -19.03 -17.95
CA SER A 130 -12.79 -18.69 -17.79
C SER A 130 -12.43 -17.22 -18.08
N LEU A 131 -13.35 -16.29 -17.82
CA LEU A 131 -13.05 -14.86 -17.98
C LEU A 131 -11.99 -14.41 -16.94
N PRO A 132 -11.01 -13.55 -17.31
CA PRO A 132 -9.90 -13.18 -16.45
C PRO A 132 -10.41 -12.47 -15.21
N SER A 133 -9.91 -12.91 -14.06
CA SER A 133 -10.30 -12.36 -12.77
C SER A 133 -9.26 -11.37 -12.28
N PHE A 134 -9.77 -10.24 -11.79
CA PHE A 134 -9.00 -9.22 -11.11
C PHE A 134 -8.31 -9.78 -9.84
N CYS A 135 -9.03 -10.57 -9.05
CA CYS A 135 -8.53 -11.22 -7.84
C CYS A 135 -8.33 -12.73 -8.09
N ALA A 136 -7.20 -13.28 -7.65
CA ALA A 136 -6.91 -14.71 -7.84
C ALA A 136 -7.85 -15.65 -7.05
N LEU A 137 -8.57 -15.16 -6.03
CA LEU A 137 -9.55 -15.96 -5.27
C LEU A 137 -10.85 -16.28 -6.04
N ASN A 138 -11.08 -15.68 -7.21
CA ASN A 138 -12.23 -16.01 -8.05
C ASN A 138 -12.11 -17.41 -8.71
N ASP A 139 -10.89 -17.95 -8.83
CA ASP A 139 -10.67 -19.32 -9.27
C ASP A 139 -11.03 -20.29 -8.13
N ASN A 140 -12.13 -21.02 -8.29
CA ASN A 140 -12.62 -21.97 -7.28
C ASN A 140 -11.56 -23.01 -6.89
N LYS A 141 -10.79 -23.54 -7.84
CA LYS A 141 -9.75 -24.54 -7.54
C LYS A 141 -8.64 -23.95 -6.69
N ARG A 142 -8.28 -22.69 -6.92
CA ARG A 142 -7.28 -21.98 -6.10
C ARG A 142 -7.81 -21.71 -4.70
N ARG A 143 -9.04 -21.21 -4.61
CA ARG A 143 -9.70 -20.94 -3.33
C ARG A 143 -9.79 -22.20 -2.48
N GLU A 144 -10.20 -23.32 -3.07
CA GLU A 144 -10.23 -24.64 -2.41
C GLU A 144 -8.83 -25.07 -1.97
N LYS A 145 -7.82 -24.98 -2.85
CA LYS A 145 -6.43 -25.34 -2.51
C LYS A 145 -5.86 -24.49 -1.37
N MET A 146 -6.14 -23.19 -1.36
CA MET A 146 -5.76 -22.29 -0.27
C MET A 146 -6.50 -22.68 1.01
N GLN A 147 -7.81 -22.93 0.95
CA GLN A 147 -8.57 -23.35 2.12
C GLN A 147 -8.05 -24.68 2.69
N GLU A 148 -7.77 -25.68 1.85
CA GLU A 148 -7.15 -26.93 2.26
C GLU A 148 -5.78 -26.70 2.93
N GLU A 149 -4.97 -25.80 2.38
CA GLU A 149 -3.69 -25.42 2.99
C GLU A 149 -3.89 -24.76 4.37
N ALA A 150 -4.82 -23.81 4.49
CA ALA A 150 -5.18 -23.18 5.75
C ALA A 150 -5.66 -24.18 6.81
N GLU A 151 -6.47 -25.16 6.40
CA GLU A 151 -6.98 -26.23 7.26
C GLU A 151 -5.87 -27.19 7.70
N ARG A 152 -4.92 -27.54 6.82
CA ARG A 152 -3.76 -28.38 7.17
C ARG A 152 -2.89 -27.75 8.26
N LEU A 153 -2.74 -26.43 8.27
CA LEU A 153 -1.95 -25.68 9.25
C LEU A 153 -2.55 -25.67 10.67
N VAL A 154 -3.74 -26.23 10.85
CA VAL A 154 -4.38 -26.42 12.16
C VAL A 154 -3.80 -27.64 12.90
N GLN A 155 -3.28 -28.64 12.16
CA GLN A 155 -3.00 -29.97 12.71
C GLN A 155 -1.78 -30.11 13.63
N ASP A 156 -1.01 -29.06 13.89
CA ASP A 156 0.15 -29.15 14.80
C ASP A 156 -0.10 -28.68 16.25
N LYS A 157 -1.32 -28.20 16.57
CA LYS A 157 -1.66 -27.79 17.95
C LYS A 157 -1.95 -28.96 18.91
N TYR A 158 -2.11 -30.19 18.42
CA TYR A 158 -2.45 -31.35 19.26
C TYR A 158 -1.24 -32.13 19.81
N ASN A 159 -0.03 -31.91 19.29
CA ASN A 159 1.17 -32.67 19.68
C ASN A 159 2.13 -31.94 20.64
N ASP A 160 1.90 -30.64 20.93
CA ASP A 160 2.79 -29.85 21.80
C ASP A 160 2.30 -29.71 23.25
N PHE A 161 1.18 -30.39 23.61
CA PHE A 161 0.62 -30.35 24.96
C PHE A 161 1.47 -31.08 26.02
N ASN A 162 2.64 -31.62 25.65
CA ASN A 162 3.56 -32.32 26.55
C ASN A 162 4.95 -31.66 26.68
N SER A 163 5.16 -30.46 26.16
CA SER A 163 6.42 -29.73 26.31
C SER A 163 6.22 -28.46 27.16
N LYS A 164 6.40 -28.63 28.47
CA LYS A 164 6.65 -27.60 29.51
C LYS A 164 6.11 -26.18 29.24
N SER A 165 5.01 -25.86 29.92
CA SER A 165 4.50 -24.51 30.10
C SER A 165 5.54 -23.60 30.78
N TYR A 166 6.27 -22.80 30.01
CA TYR A 166 6.77 -21.53 30.52
C TYR A 166 5.63 -20.53 30.39
N PHE A 167 4.81 -20.43 31.44
CA PHE A 167 3.89 -19.31 31.60
C PHE A 167 4.72 -18.03 31.71
N THR A 168 4.95 -17.32 30.60
CA THR A 168 5.22 -15.89 30.66
C THR A 168 3.97 -15.21 31.17
N ARG A 169 4.02 -14.84 32.45
CA ARG A 169 2.97 -14.15 33.17
C ARG A 169 2.72 -12.80 32.50
N THR A 170 1.79 -12.74 31.56
CA THR A 170 1.32 -11.46 31.03
C THR A 170 0.57 -10.76 32.16
N LYS A 171 1.08 -9.60 32.56
CA LYS A 171 0.49 -8.76 33.61
C LYS A 171 -0.94 -8.43 33.17
N ARG A 172 -1.95 -8.96 33.88
CA ARG A 172 -3.33 -8.44 33.77
C ARG A 172 -3.27 -6.97 34.20
N GLN A 173 -3.25 -6.05 33.25
CA GLN A 173 -3.46 -4.64 33.55
C GLN A 173 -4.89 -4.50 34.08
N SER A 174 -5.03 -3.82 35.21
CA SER A 174 -6.33 -3.50 35.80
C SER A 174 -7.12 -2.64 34.83
N THR A 175 -8.42 -2.91 34.72
CA THR A 175 -9.43 -2.07 34.10
C THR A 175 -9.46 -0.70 34.79
N ASN A 176 -8.56 0.20 34.40
CA ASN A 176 -8.71 1.62 34.67
C ASN A 176 -9.50 2.21 33.50
N ASN A 177 -10.54 2.95 33.87
CA ASN A 177 -11.65 3.40 33.05
C ASN A 177 -11.25 4.54 32.08
N THR A 178 -10.25 4.28 31.22
CA THR A 178 -9.83 5.08 30.05
C THR A 178 -9.18 4.19 28.98
N ASP A 179 -9.70 2.99 28.73
CA ASP A 179 -9.17 2.13 27.66
C ASP A 179 -9.35 2.85 26.31
N ARG A 180 -8.24 3.31 25.74
CA ARG A 180 -8.24 3.86 24.39
C ARG A 180 -8.46 2.70 23.43
N GLU A 181 -9.39 2.91 22.52
CA GLU A 181 -9.84 1.85 21.61
C GLU A 181 -8.73 1.42 20.65
N ARG A 182 -8.42 0.12 20.63
CA ARG A 182 -7.39 -0.47 19.75
C ARG A 182 -7.96 -0.66 18.35
N THR A 183 -7.62 0.26 17.46
CA THR A 183 -8.19 0.36 16.10
C THR A 183 -7.11 0.38 15.02
N CYS A 184 -5.84 0.42 15.40
CA CYS A 184 -4.72 0.48 14.46
C CYS A 184 -4.15 -0.91 14.16
N CYS A 185 -3.95 -1.17 12.88
CA CYS A 185 -3.35 -2.36 12.32
C CYS A 185 -1.99 -1.98 11.73
N TYR A 186 -0.92 -2.40 12.41
CA TYR A 186 0.45 -2.18 11.98
C TYR A 186 0.93 -3.23 10.99
N MET A 187 1.38 -2.77 9.83
CA MET A 187 1.69 -3.60 8.67
C MET A 187 3.19 -3.72 8.44
N TYR A 188 3.58 -4.90 7.96
CA TYR A 188 4.85 -5.10 7.27
C TYR A 188 4.61 -5.00 5.75
N ILE A 189 5.43 -4.24 5.04
CA ILE A 189 5.38 -4.17 3.59
C ILE A 189 6.71 -4.64 3.00
N ARG A 190 6.65 -5.51 2.01
CA ARG A 190 7.78 -5.95 1.19
C ARG A 190 7.63 -5.43 -0.23
N ILE A 191 8.72 -4.95 -0.80
CA ILE A 191 8.85 -4.67 -2.23
C ILE A 191 9.78 -5.71 -2.82
N ASP A 192 9.35 -6.36 -3.91
CA ASP A 192 10.16 -7.34 -4.61
C ASP A 192 11.13 -6.69 -5.64
N PRO A 193 12.11 -7.46 -6.16
CA PRO A 193 13.10 -6.95 -7.10
C PRO A 193 12.50 -6.43 -8.40
N THR A 194 11.38 -7.01 -8.85
CA THR A 194 10.76 -6.58 -10.11
C THR A 194 10.19 -5.17 -9.98
N LEU A 195 9.55 -4.86 -8.84
CA LEU A 195 9.05 -3.52 -8.57
C LEU A 195 10.20 -2.54 -8.33
N TRP A 196 11.24 -2.95 -7.60
CA TRP A 196 12.47 -2.17 -7.47
C TRP A 196 13.04 -1.79 -8.85
N ASP A 197 13.27 -2.76 -9.74
CA ASP A 197 13.96 -2.54 -11.01
C ASP A 197 13.20 -1.61 -11.96
N ILE A 198 11.87 -1.68 -12.00
CA ILE A 198 11.10 -0.77 -12.86
C ILE A 198 11.09 0.65 -12.29
N VAL A 199 10.95 0.79 -10.96
CA VAL A 199 10.93 2.11 -10.32
C VAL A 199 12.32 2.73 -10.37
N TYR A 200 13.36 1.93 -10.19
CA TYR A 200 14.76 2.38 -10.30
C TYR A 200 15.05 2.99 -11.67
N ARG A 201 14.66 2.30 -12.75
CA ARG A 201 14.93 2.77 -14.12
C ARG A 201 14.08 3.97 -14.52
N ASN A 202 12.84 4.03 -14.07
CA ASN A 202 11.85 5.00 -14.55
C ASN A 202 11.75 6.21 -13.62
N GLU A 203 11.07 6.07 -12.48
CA GLU A 203 10.79 7.16 -11.54
C GLU A 203 12.05 7.57 -10.74
N GLY A 204 12.90 6.61 -10.41
CA GLY A 204 14.14 6.80 -9.65
C GLY A 204 15.32 7.27 -10.49
N LEU A 205 15.19 7.35 -11.83
CA LEU A 205 16.22 7.84 -12.76
C LEU A 205 17.60 7.17 -12.63
N ASN A 206 17.63 5.90 -12.20
CA ASN A 206 18.82 5.12 -11.86
C ASN A 206 19.58 5.65 -10.64
N GLU A 207 18.89 6.32 -9.72
CA GLU A 207 19.42 6.80 -8.45
C GLU A 207 18.76 6.08 -7.28
N LYS A 208 19.56 5.47 -6.41
CA LYS A 208 19.08 4.63 -5.31
C LYS A 208 18.14 5.38 -4.36
N GLU A 209 18.55 6.55 -3.87
CA GLU A 209 17.77 7.32 -2.91
C GLU A 209 16.47 7.86 -3.51
N ALA A 210 16.49 8.33 -4.76
CA ALA A 210 15.29 8.74 -5.49
C ALA A 210 14.31 7.57 -5.66
N THR A 211 14.83 6.37 -5.94
CA THR A 211 14.04 5.14 -6.05
C THR A 211 13.38 4.77 -4.73
N ILE A 212 14.13 4.77 -3.63
CA ILE A 212 13.59 4.49 -2.29
C ILE A 212 12.49 5.50 -1.96
N HIS A 213 12.72 6.79 -2.19
CA HIS A 213 11.75 7.83 -1.90
C HIS A 213 10.46 7.68 -2.73
N ALA A 214 10.58 7.35 -4.02
CA ALA A 214 9.44 7.07 -4.90
C ALA A 214 8.63 5.84 -4.44
N LEU A 215 9.31 4.77 -4.03
CA LEU A 215 8.69 3.55 -3.51
C LEU A 215 7.95 3.79 -2.19
N VAL A 216 8.61 4.39 -1.20
CA VAL A 216 8.03 4.67 0.13
C VAL A 216 6.77 5.51 -0.03
N THR A 217 6.85 6.57 -0.83
CA THR A 217 5.72 7.42 -1.19
C THR A 217 4.55 6.64 -1.76
N PHE A 218 4.84 5.83 -2.77
CA PHE A 218 3.81 5.06 -3.46
C PHE A 218 3.07 4.17 -2.46
N LEU A 219 3.77 3.54 -1.53
CA LEU A 219 3.18 2.76 -0.44
C LEU A 219 2.31 3.60 0.49
N TYR A 220 2.82 4.75 0.96
CA TYR A 220 2.07 5.65 1.84
C TYR A 220 0.80 6.20 1.19
N ARG A 221 0.85 6.47 -0.12
CA ARG A 221 -0.31 6.87 -0.90
C ARG A 221 -1.37 5.76 -0.93
N VAL A 222 -0.97 4.54 -1.29
CA VAL A 222 -1.87 3.37 -1.34
C VAL A 222 -2.52 3.11 0.02
N VAL A 223 -1.73 3.13 1.11
CA VAL A 223 -2.26 2.94 2.47
C VAL A 223 -3.18 4.09 2.90
N THR A 224 -2.87 5.33 2.52
CA THR A 224 -3.73 6.49 2.81
C THR A 224 -5.07 6.40 2.08
N ALA A 225 -5.07 5.98 0.81
CA ALA A 225 -6.29 5.77 0.04
C ALA A 225 -7.17 4.68 0.67
N ALA A 226 -6.59 3.54 1.05
CA ALA A 226 -7.32 2.49 1.76
C ALA A 226 -7.89 2.97 3.11
N ASN A 227 -7.11 3.76 3.87
CA ASN A 227 -7.58 4.35 5.12
C ASN A 227 -8.77 5.31 4.93
N ALA A 228 -8.87 6.00 3.79
CA ALA A 228 -10.02 6.85 3.49
C ALA A 228 -11.33 6.03 3.39
N ILE A 229 -11.23 4.77 2.93
CA ILE A 229 -12.35 3.83 2.87
C ILE A 229 -12.59 3.26 4.28
N TYR A 230 -11.60 2.57 4.85
CA TYR A 230 -11.78 1.79 6.07
C TYR A 230 -12.15 2.58 7.32
N ARG A 231 -11.71 3.85 7.43
CA ARG A 231 -12.07 4.68 8.58
C ARG A 231 -13.56 5.05 8.61
N SER A 232 -14.22 4.98 7.46
CA SER A 232 -15.67 5.22 7.34
C SER A 232 -16.52 3.98 7.67
N VAL A 233 -15.91 2.79 7.70
CA VAL A 233 -16.61 1.53 7.95
C VAL A 233 -16.87 1.33 9.45
N LYS A 234 -18.10 0.95 9.79
CA LYS A 234 -18.49 0.48 11.12
C LYS A 234 -18.56 -1.04 11.10
N PHE A 235 -17.56 -1.70 11.66
CA PHE A 235 -17.56 -3.16 11.82
C PHE A 235 -18.46 -3.52 12.99
N GLU A 236 -19.57 -4.22 12.75
CA GLU A 236 -20.57 -4.52 13.77
C GLU A 236 -20.93 -6.00 13.76
N SER A 237 -21.05 -6.60 14.95
CA SER A 237 -21.50 -7.98 15.13
C SER A 237 -21.96 -8.19 16.57
N ASN A 238 -23.07 -8.92 16.76
CA ASN A 238 -23.62 -9.28 18.08
C ASN A 238 -23.81 -8.08 19.04
N GLY A 239 -24.18 -6.91 18.52
CA GLY A 239 -24.41 -5.69 19.31
C GLY A 239 -23.14 -4.95 19.75
N ASP A 240 -21.95 -5.44 19.38
CA ASP A 240 -20.69 -4.74 19.56
C ASP A 240 -20.19 -4.17 18.22
N PHE A 241 -19.37 -3.12 18.29
CA PHE A 241 -18.85 -2.44 17.11
C PHE A 241 -17.39 -1.99 17.27
N LEU A 242 -16.70 -1.84 16.14
CA LEU A 242 -15.39 -1.23 15.99
C LEU A 242 -15.47 -0.21 14.85
N TYR A 243 -14.98 1.01 15.08
CA TYR A 243 -14.98 2.09 14.09
C TYR A 243 -13.58 2.67 13.96
N ARG A 244 -13.32 3.42 12.88
CA ARG A 244 -12.02 4.09 12.61
C ARG A 244 -10.84 3.12 12.55
N PHE A 245 -11.06 1.90 12.05
CA PHE A 245 -9.96 1.01 11.71
C PHE A 245 -8.96 1.73 10.80
N THR A 246 -7.68 1.66 11.16
CA THR A 246 -6.61 2.41 10.50
C THR A 246 -5.41 1.50 10.26
N LEU A 247 -4.97 1.39 9.01
CA LEU A 247 -3.73 0.75 8.61
C LEU A 247 -2.55 1.70 8.82
N ARG A 248 -1.43 1.22 9.36
CA ARG A 248 -0.19 1.98 9.49
C ARG A 248 1.00 1.13 9.07
N ILE A 249 1.94 1.72 8.34
CA ILE A 249 3.17 1.04 7.94
C ILE A 249 4.12 1.06 9.14
N GLN A 250 4.48 -0.11 9.65
CA GLN A 250 5.47 -0.25 10.72
C GLN A 250 6.85 -0.62 10.18
N ARG A 251 6.91 -1.38 9.07
CA ARG A 251 8.18 -1.77 8.45
C ARG A 251 8.07 -1.87 6.94
N ILE A 252 9.08 -1.36 6.23
CA ILE A 252 9.26 -1.54 4.79
C ILE A 252 10.56 -2.31 4.54
N ARG A 253 10.47 -3.45 3.85
CA ARG A 253 11.62 -4.22 3.36
C ARG A 253 11.66 -4.14 1.83
N ILE A 254 12.67 -3.46 1.30
CA ILE A 254 12.90 -3.38 -0.15
C ILE A 254 13.93 -4.45 -0.52
N LEU A 255 13.55 -5.40 -1.37
CA LEU A 255 14.46 -6.40 -1.93
C LEU A 255 14.90 -5.96 -3.31
N THR A 256 16.20 -5.75 -3.49
CA THR A 256 16.81 -5.33 -4.75
C THR A 256 17.29 -6.53 -5.57
N SER A 257 17.56 -6.31 -6.85
CA SER A 257 18.19 -7.34 -7.71
C SER A 257 19.59 -7.73 -7.22
N ASP A 258 20.31 -6.81 -6.57
CA ASP A 258 21.61 -7.11 -5.94
C ASP A 258 21.47 -8.01 -4.71
N ASP A 259 20.40 -7.84 -3.92
CA ASP A 259 20.13 -8.70 -2.76
C ASP A 259 19.90 -10.16 -3.19
N CYS A 260 19.29 -10.37 -4.36
CA CYS A 260 19.05 -11.71 -4.91
C CYS A 260 20.31 -12.46 -5.34
N MET A 261 21.43 -11.75 -5.51
CA MET A 261 22.73 -12.35 -5.79
C MET A 261 23.50 -12.69 -4.51
N GLN A 262 23.04 -12.22 -3.34
CA GLN A 262 23.72 -12.40 -2.06
C GLN A 262 23.21 -13.62 -1.30
N LYS A 263 24.07 -14.21 -0.44
CA LYS A 263 23.73 -15.39 0.37
C LYS A 263 23.07 -15.06 1.72
N ASN A 264 22.92 -13.78 2.07
CA ASN A 264 22.49 -13.34 3.41
C ASN A 264 20.99 -12.99 3.49
N ILE A 265 20.17 -13.50 2.56
CA ILE A 265 18.72 -13.32 2.57
C ILE A 265 18.01 -14.57 3.11
N THR A 266 16.79 -14.38 3.60
CA THR A 266 15.96 -15.46 4.15
C THR A 266 15.53 -16.46 3.07
N LEU A 267 15.05 -17.63 3.48
CA LEU A 267 14.45 -18.62 2.56
C LEU A 267 13.27 -18.00 1.78
N SER A 268 12.43 -17.22 2.46
CA SER A 268 11.31 -16.50 1.83
C SER A 268 11.80 -15.55 0.73
N GLU A 269 12.79 -14.72 1.03
CA GLU A 269 13.36 -13.76 0.06
C GLU A 269 14.06 -14.46 -1.11
N THR A 270 14.86 -15.50 -0.84
CA THR A 270 15.53 -16.31 -1.88
C THR A 270 14.54 -16.85 -2.90
N ASN A 271 13.38 -17.32 -2.44
CA ASN A 271 12.37 -17.86 -3.34
C ASN A 271 11.58 -16.77 -4.07
N ILE A 272 11.35 -15.61 -3.46
CA ILE A 272 10.74 -14.44 -4.13
C ILE A 272 11.64 -13.90 -5.25
N CYS A 273 12.96 -14.03 -5.13
CA CYS A 273 13.91 -13.65 -6.19
C CYS A 273 13.81 -14.50 -7.48
N ARG A 274 13.13 -15.65 -7.44
CA ARG A 274 13.01 -16.51 -8.63
C ARG A 274 12.20 -15.83 -9.74
N SER A 275 12.64 -16.04 -10.97
CA SER A 275 11.87 -15.65 -12.15
C SER A 275 10.62 -16.53 -12.32
N PHE A 276 9.58 -15.99 -12.96
CA PHE A 276 8.37 -16.74 -13.37
C PHE A 276 7.65 -17.46 -12.21
N LEU A 277 7.24 -16.70 -11.20
CA LEU A 277 6.37 -17.18 -10.13
C LEU A 277 4.92 -16.85 -10.47
N ASP A 278 4.02 -17.82 -10.35
CA ASP A 278 2.59 -17.52 -10.34
C ASP A 278 2.18 -16.80 -9.04
N SER A 279 0.99 -16.22 -9.05
CA SER A 279 0.46 -15.41 -7.94
C SER A 279 0.32 -16.20 -6.63
N ASN A 280 -0.06 -17.48 -6.68
CA ASN A 280 -0.20 -18.32 -5.49
C ASN A 280 1.17 -18.64 -4.91
N VAL A 281 2.11 -19.09 -5.75
CA VAL A 281 3.48 -19.43 -5.32
C VAL A 281 4.17 -18.22 -4.74
N LEU A 282 3.98 -17.03 -5.33
CA LEU A 282 4.54 -15.78 -4.81
C LEU A 282 3.97 -15.45 -3.41
N LEU A 283 2.64 -15.50 -3.25
CA LEU A 283 2.01 -15.27 -1.93
C LEU A 283 2.46 -16.32 -0.91
N THR A 284 2.57 -17.59 -1.30
CA THR A 284 3.04 -18.66 -0.43
C THR A 284 4.47 -18.40 0.05
N TRP A 285 5.39 -18.01 -0.84
CA TRP A 285 6.75 -17.66 -0.43
C TRP A 285 6.81 -16.40 0.41
N HIS A 286 5.95 -15.42 0.18
CA HIS A 286 5.81 -14.29 1.10
C HIS A 286 5.36 -14.78 2.49
N SER A 287 4.36 -15.67 2.54
CA SER A 287 3.79 -16.25 3.77
C SER A 287 4.79 -17.08 4.57
N VAL A 288 5.89 -17.58 3.97
CA VAL A 288 6.99 -18.23 4.70
C VAL A 288 7.77 -17.25 5.61
N GLY A 289 7.52 -15.94 5.50
CA GLY A 289 8.03 -14.96 6.46
C GLY A 289 7.38 -15.08 7.84
N ASN A 290 8.13 -14.70 8.89
CA ASN A 290 7.56 -14.51 10.22
C ASN A 290 6.99 -13.10 10.33
N PHE A 291 5.67 -13.00 10.46
CA PHE A 291 4.95 -11.74 10.62
C PHE A 291 4.11 -11.68 11.89
N ASP A 292 4.49 -12.45 12.93
CA ASP A 292 3.74 -12.54 14.18
C ASP A 292 3.59 -11.19 14.91
N GLU A 293 4.49 -10.24 14.69
CA GLU A 293 4.44 -8.91 15.30
C GLU A 293 3.54 -7.92 14.56
N TYR A 294 3.11 -8.25 13.34
CA TYR A 294 2.31 -7.38 12.50
C TYR A 294 0.86 -7.87 12.43
N CYS A 295 -0.08 -6.95 12.23
CA CYS A 295 -1.47 -7.35 12.00
C CYS A 295 -1.64 -7.99 10.63
N LEU A 296 -0.91 -7.48 9.63
CA LEU A 296 -0.95 -7.84 8.22
C LEU A 296 0.44 -7.64 7.61
N SER A 297 0.74 -8.41 6.58
CA SER A 297 1.98 -8.33 5.82
C SER A 297 1.68 -8.36 4.33
N TYR A 298 2.22 -7.42 3.56
CA TYR A 298 1.91 -7.27 2.13
C TYR A 298 3.15 -7.26 1.26
N LEU A 299 3.09 -7.97 0.13
CA LEU A 299 4.10 -7.93 -0.93
C LEU A 299 3.60 -7.08 -2.11
N PHE A 300 4.39 -6.09 -2.51
CA PHE A 300 4.18 -5.32 -3.72
C PHE A 300 5.19 -5.76 -4.78
N THR A 301 4.70 -6.09 -5.98
CA THR A 301 5.50 -6.61 -7.09
C THR A 301 5.13 -5.93 -8.41
N ALA A 302 5.99 -6.04 -9.41
CA ALA A 302 5.72 -5.65 -10.79
C ALA A 302 5.66 -6.86 -11.72
N ARG A 303 5.31 -8.04 -11.20
CA ARG A 303 5.12 -9.26 -11.99
C ARG A 303 3.78 -9.22 -12.72
N ASP A 304 3.80 -9.53 -14.01
CA ASP A 304 2.59 -9.76 -14.79
C ASP A 304 2.17 -11.22 -14.67
N PHE A 305 1.00 -11.47 -14.08
CA PHE A 305 0.49 -12.82 -13.90
C PHE A 305 -0.32 -13.24 -15.12
N GLY A 306 -0.04 -14.43 -15.66
CA GLY A 306 -0.60 -14.87 -16.95
C GLY A 306 -2.12 -15.05 -16.99
N ASP A 307 -2.81 -14.98 -15.85
CA ASP A 307 -4.27 -15.03 -15.71
C ASP A 307 -4.91 -13.65 -15.50
N GLY A 308 -4.13 -12.57 -15.46
CA GLY A 308 -4.61 -11.21 -15.22
C GLY A 308 -4.80 -10.87 -13.74
N THR A 309 -4.32 -11.71 -12.82
CA THR A 309 -4.38 -11.43 -11.37
C THR A 309 -3.70 -10.10 -11.05
N LEU A 310 -4.37 -9.25 -10.27
CA LEU A 310 -3.81 -8.03 -9.70
C LEU A 310 -3.53 -8.14 -8.20
N GLY A 311 -4.21 -9.03 -7.49
CA GLY A 311 -4.01 -9.27 -6.07
C GLY A 311 -4.40 -10.67 -5.62
N LEU A 312 -3.85 -11.08 -4.47
CA LEU A 312 -4.23 -12.29 -3.75
C LEU A 312 -3.97 -12.12 -2.25
N ALA A 313 -4.88 -12.63 -1.43
CA ALA A 313 -4.84 -12.55 0.01
C ALA A 313 -5.31 -13.83 0.69
N TRP A 314 -4.75 -14.12 1.87
CA TRP A 314 -5.34 -15.10 2.78
C TRP A 314 -6.58 -14.51 3.46
N MET A 315 -7.70 -15.22 3.37
CA MET A 315 -8.97 -14.73 3.88
C MET A 315 -9.09 -14.90 5.39
N GLY A 316 -9.63 -13.88 6.07
CA GLY A 316 -9.98 -13.95 7.48
C GLY A 316 -11.18 -14.86 7.73
N SER A 317 -11.16 -15.65 8.80
CA SER A 317 -12.30 -16.50 9.18
C SER A 317 -12.47 -16.60 10.69
N ILE A 318 -13.72 -16.78 11.13
CA ILE A 318 -14.05 -17.12 12.53
C ILE A 318 -14.17 -18.64 12.75
N LEU A 319 -14.02 -19.45 11.70
CA LEU A 319 -14.14 -20.90 11.80
C LEU A 319 -12.89 -21.47 12.48
N PRO A 320 -13.02 -22.37 13.47
CA PRO A 320 -11.89 -22.89 14.26
C PRO A 320 -10.77 -23.54 13.44
N ASN A 321 -11.12 -24.10 12.28
CA ASN A 321 -10.18 -24.83 11.42
C ASN A 321 -9.72 -24.02 10.20
N ASN A 322 -10.13 -22.75 10.09
CA ASN A 322 -9.78 -21.94 8.93
C ASN A 322 -8.84 -20.81 9.36
N ARG A 323 -7.53 -21.02 9.14
CA ARG A 323 -6.47 -20.06 9.46
C ARG A 323 -6.30 -19.05 8.34
N GLY A 324 -6.04 -17.80 8.68
CA GLY A 324 -5.81 -16.78 7.67
C GLY A 324 -6.33 -15.41 8.07
N GLY A 325 -5.85 -14.42 7.32
CA GLY A 325 -6.23 -13.03 7.44
C GLY A 325 -5.64 -12.34 8.66
N ILE A 326 -6.26 -11.23 9.03
CA ILE A 326 -5.74 -10.33 10.05
C ILE A 326 -5.48 -11.02 11.40
N CYS A 327 -4.37 -10.64 12.05
CA CYS A 327 -3.91 -11.16 13.34
C CYS A 327 -3.58 -12.66 13.37
N GLU A 328 -3.47 -13.34 12.22
CA GLU A 328 -3.07 -14.74 12.18
C GLU A 328 -1.60 -14.91 12.62
N LYS A 329 -1.32 -15.99 13.36
CA LYS A 329 0.01 -16.32 13.86
C LYS A 329 0.67 -17.43 13.06
N SER A 330 1.98 -17.50 13.16
CA SER A 330 2.80 -18.46 12.46
C SER A 330 2.45 -19.89 12.83
N ALA A 331 2.60 -20.79 11.86
CA ALA A 331 2.28 -22.20 11.95
C ALA A 331 3.34 -23.01 11.20
N LYS A 332 3.65 -24.20 11.71
CA LYS A 332 4.50 -25.15 10.98
C LYS A 332 3.74 -25.70 9.78
N ASP A 333 4.45 -25.85 8.67
CA ASP A 333 3.93 -26.40 7.42
C ASP A 333 4.95 -27.31 6.73
N ILE A 334 4.47 -28.06 5.74
CA ILE A 334 5.30 -28.76 4.77
C ILE A 334 4.97 -28.23 3.37
N TYR A 335 5.93 -27.51 2.78
CA TYR A 335 5.79 -26.95 1.44
C TYR A 335 6.90 -27.50 0.54
N GLU A 336 6.53 -28.07 -0.61
CA GLU A 336 7.45 -28.74 -1.55
C GLU A 336 8.38 -29.76 -0.87
N GLY A 337 7.86 -30.50 0.12
CA GLY A 337 8.62 -31.50 0.88
C GLY A 337 9.59 -30.91 1.93
N GLN A 338 9.63 -29.59 2.09
CA GLN A 338 10.44 -28.90 3.08
C GLN A 338 9.59 -28.45 4.27
N ARG A 339 10.13 -28.58 5.49
CA ARG A 339 9.51 -28.02 6.68
C ARG A 339 9.71 -26.52 6.68
N VAL A 340 8.62 -25.77 6.68
CA VAL A 340 8.63 -24.31 6.72
C VAL A 340 7.74 -23.81 7.85
N ILE A 341 7.89 -22.53 8.20
CA ILE A 341 6.96 -21.83 9.08
C ILE A 341 6.24 -20.80 8.21
N LYS A 342 4.90 -20.78 8.25
CA LYS A 342 4.09 -19.84 7.51
C LYS A 342 3.25 -18.96 8.43
N THR A 343 3.12 -17.69 8.09
CA THR A 343 2.19 -16.75 8.70
C THR A 343 1.16 -16.34 7.64
N LEU A 344 -0.12 -16.65 7.87
CA LEU A 344 -1.20 -16.41 6.88
C LEU A 344 -1.92 -15.08 7.07
N ASN A 345 -1.28 -14.09 7.71
CA ASN A 345 -1.76 -12.70 7.76
C ASN A 345 -1.25 -11.89 6.55
N THR A 346 -1.21 -12.53 5.38
CA THR A 346 -0.47 -12.06 4.22
C THR A 346 -1.35 -11.78 3.01
N GLY A 347 -0.93 -10.79 2.22
CA GLY A 347 -1.46 -10.50 0.89
C GLY A 347 -0.36 -10.06 -0.07
N MET A 348 -0.70 -10.00 -1.35
CA MET A 348 0.19 -9.45 -2.39
C MET A 348 -0.63 -8.68 -3.42
N ILE A 349 -0.01 -7.65 -3.98
CA ILE A 349 -0.57 -6.91 -5.12
C ILE A 349 0.51 -6.71 -6.18
N THR A 350 0.11 -6.73 -7.45
CA THR A 350 0.94 -6.31 -8.58
C THR A 350 0.47 -4.98 -9.16
N VAL A 351 1.42 -4.24 -9.69
CA VAL A 351 1.19 -2.98 -10.40
C VAL A 351 1.36 -3.10 -11.91
N ILE A 352 1.49 -4.33 -12.43
CA ILE A 352 1.50 -4.63 -13.86
C ILE A 352 0.39 -5.61 -14.18
N ASN A 353 -0.31 -5.34 -15.28
CA ASN A 353 -1.28 -6.24 -15.87
C ASN A 353 -1.20 -6.15 -17.38
N HIS A 354 -1.07 -7.28 -18.07
CA HIS A 354 -0.96 -7.34 -19.53
C HIS A 354 0.16 -6.41 -20.05
N ASN A 355 1.35 -6.54 -19.46
CA ASN A 355 2.56 -5.76 -19.70
C ASN A 355 2.39 -4.23 -19.54
N THR A 356 1.30 -3.78 -18.94
CA THR A 356 0.98 -2.37 -18.77
C THR A 356 0.94 -2.02 -17.28
N ARG A 357 1.52 -0.88 -16.92
CA ARG A 357 1.45 -0.36 -15.56
C ARG A 357 0.00 0.01 -15.23
N THR A 358 -0.51 -0.45 -14.08
CA THR A 358 -1.83 -0.07 -13.59
C THR A 358 -1.89 1.40 -13.19
N SER A 359 -3.06 2.01 -13.34
CA SER A 359 -3.34 3.34 -12.77
C SER A 359 -3.22 3.31 -11.25
N ALA A 360 -2.94 4.46 -10.65
CA ALA A 360 -2.88 4.53 -9.19
C ALA A 360 -4.23 4.23 -8.54
N LEU A 361 -5.34 4.73 -9.11
CA LEU A 361 -6.70 4.42 -8.65
C LEU A 361 -6.92 2.91 -8.59
N MET A 362 -6.52 2.18 -9.64
CA MET A 362 -6.70 0.74 -9.65
C MET A 362 -5.89 0.04 -8.57
N THR A 363 -4.64 0.48 -8.39
CA THR A 363 -3.76 -0.08 -7.37
C THR A 363 -4.30 0.15 -5.96
N GLU A 364 -4.83 1.35 -5.70
CA GLU A 364 -5.44 1.73 -4.43
C GLU A 364 -6.69 0.88 -4.12
N LEU A 365 -7.58 0.69 -5.09
CA LEU A 365 -8.76 -0.17 -4.96
C LEU A 365 -8.38 -1.65 -4.81
N THR A 366 -7.34 -2.10 -5.53
CA THR A 366 -6.82 -3.46 -5.40
C THR A 366 -6.37 -3.76 -3.99
N PHE A 367 -5.56 -2.86 -3.44
CA PHE A 367 -5.08 -3.03 -2.08
C PHE A 367 -6.24 -3.06 -1.07
N ALA A 368 -7.25 -2.19 -1.24
CA ALA A 368 -8.45 -2.23 -0.40
C ALA A 368 -9.25 -3.53 -0.53
N HIS A 369 -9.38 -4.08 -1.75
CA HIS A 369 -10.04 -5.36 -2.00
C HIS A 369 -9.34 -6.52 -1.27
N GLU A 370 -8.02 -6.63 -1.43
CA GLU A 370 -7.24 -7.69 -0.80
C GLU A 370 -7.24 -7.58 0.74
N VAL A 371 -7.21 -6.35 1.28
CA VAL A 371 -7.38 -6.15 2.73
C VAL A 371 -8.78 -6.59 3.16
N GLY A 372 -9.81 -6.39 2.33
CA GLY A 372 -11.18 -6.86 2.59
C GLY A 372 -11.24 -8.37 2.79
N HIS A 373 -10.54 -9.13 1.94
CA HIS A 373 -10.36 -10.57 2.12
C HIS A 373 -9.66 -10.91 3.44
N ASN A 374 -8.57 -10.22 3.78
CA ASN A 374 -7.89 -10.45 5.06
C ASN A 374 -8.80 -10.18 6.27
N LEU A 375 -9.75 -9.25 6.15
CA LEU A 375 -10.76 -8.97 7.17
C LEU A 375 -11.94 -9.95 7.12
N GLY A 376 -12.01 -10.84 6.13
CA GLY A 376 -12.98 -11.94 6.03
C GLY A 376 -14.14 -11.72 5.07
N ALA A 377 -14.11 -10.67 4.25
CA ALA A 377 -15.08 -10.53 3.17
C ALA A 377 -14.81 -11.56 2.06
N GLU A 378 -15.87 -12.22 1.61
CA GLU A 378 -15.89 -12.99 0.37
C GLU A 378 -16.20 -12.04 -0.80
N HIS A 379 -16.11 -12.53 -2.03
CA HIS A 379 -16.62 -11.75 -3.16
C HIS A 379 -18.13 -11.54 -3.01
N ASP A 380 -18.58 -10.33 -3.34
CA ASP A 380 -20.01 -10.04 -3.41
C ASP A 380 -20.65 -10.93 -4.50
N ASP A 381 -21.92 -11.31 -4.31
CA ASP A 381 -22.74 -12.01 -5.30
C ASP A 381 -23.96 -11.15 -5.68
N ASP A 382 -24.83 -11.64 -6.57
CA ASP A 382 -26.05 -10.94 -7.00
C ASP A 382 -26.94 -10.51 -5.81
N LYS A 383 -26.92 -11.25 -4.69
CA LYS A 383 -27.74 -10.95 -3.49
C LYS A 383 -27.11 -9.87 -2.63
N CYS A 384 -25.82 -9.61 -2.79
CA CYS A 384 -25.10 -8.53 -2.13
C CYS A 384 -25.23 -7.17 -2.84
N GLY A 385 -26.05 -7.12 -3.89
CA GLY A 385 -26.39 -5.90 -4.63
C GLY A 385 -25.49 -5.65 -5.84
N GLU A 386 -25.00 -6.69 -6.51
CA GLU A 386 -24.31 -6.51 -7.79
C GLU A 386 -25.24 -5.84 -8.83
N GLY A 387 -24.74 -4.82 -9.53
CA GLY A 387 -25.47 -4.19 -10.65
C GLY A 387 -26.41 -3.02 -10.29
N THR A 388 -26.19 -2.33 -9.15
CA THR A 388 -26.98 -1.12 -8.88
C THR A 388 -26.72 -0.02 -9.92
N THR A 389 -27.65 0.94 -10.03
CA THR A 389 -27.46 2.21 -10.76
C THR A 389 -26.22 3.01 -10.35
N PHE A 390 -25.56 2.63 -9.25
CA PHE A 390 -24.38 3.26 -8.67
C PHE A 390 -23.16 2.32 -8.64
N GLY A 391 -23.11 1.37 -9.58
CA GLY A 391 -22.00 0.43 -9.77
C GLY A 391 -21.86 -0.65 -8.70
N HIS A 392 -20.78 -1.44 -8.83
CA HIS A 392 -20.43 -2.55 -7.94
C HIS A 392 -19.62 -2.07 -6.71
N TYR A 393 -19.62 -2.87 -5.64
CA TYR A 393 -18.84 -2.59 -4.43
C TYR A 393 -17.39 -3.05 -4.55
N ILE A 394 -16.56 -2.67 -3.57
CA ILE A 394 -15.12 -3.01 -3.54
C ILE A 394 -14.87 -4.51 -3.68
N MET A 395 -15.70 -5.38 -3.08
CA MET A 395 -15.50 -6.83 -3.10
C MET A 395 -16.08 -7.52 -4.34
N TYR A 396 -16.38 -6.77 -5.40
CA TYR A 396 -16.74 -7.37 -6.67
C TYR A 396 -15.60 -8.19 -7.25
N ARG A 397 -15.90 -9.40 -7.74
CA ARG A 397 -14.88 -10.35 -8.24
C ARG A 397 -14.15 -9.92 -9.52
N ARG A 398 -14.67 -8.90 -10.24
CA ARG A 398 -14.07 -8.36 -11.48
C ARG A 398 -13.60 -6.92 -11.25
N ALA A 399 -12.77 -6.39 -12.16
CA ALA A 399 -12.32 -5.01 -12.05
C ALA A 399 -13.52 -4.07 -12.15
N THR A 400 -13.64 -3.18 -11.16
CA THR A 400 -14.63 -2.10 -11.17
C THR A 400 -14.02 -0.86 -11.83
N THR A 401 -14.88 0.05 -12.28
CA THR A 401 -14.42 1.26 -12.94
C THR A 401 -13.77 2.24 -11.96
N GLY A 402 -14.04 2.11 -10.66
CA GLY A 402 -13.59 3.06 -9.63
C GLY A 402 -14.39 4.37 -9.63
N LEU A 403 -15.40 4.48 -10.50
CA LEU A 403 -16.10 5.72 -10.84
C LEU A 403 -17.43 5.86 -10.12
N GLU A 404 -18.05 4.72 -9.86
CA GLU A 404 -19.40 4.67 -9.35
C GLU A 404 -19.42 4.83 -7.84
N GLU A 405 -20.53 5.33 -7.30
CA GLU A 405 -20.64 5.66 -5.88
C GLU A 405 -20.31 4.49 -4.95
N ASN A 406 -20.52 3.25 -5.42
CA ASN A 406 -20.23 2.04 -4.65
C ASN A 406 -18.80 1.55 -4.79
N ASN A 407 -18.03 1.98 -5.80
CA ASN A 407 -16.68 1.44 -6.05
C ASN A 407 -15.68 1.78 -4.93
N ASN A 408 -16.01 2.74 -4.06
CA ASN A 408 -15.23 3.08 -2.87
C ASN A 408 -15.94 2.71 -1.55
N LYS A 409 -16.95 1.84 -1.62
CA LYS A 409 -17.73 1.34 -0.47
C LYS A 409 -17.73 -0.18 -0.43
N PHE A 410 -17.94 -0.72 0.77
CA PHE A 410 -18.23 -2.13 0.98
C PHE A 410 -19.74 -2.36 0.96
N SER A 411 -20.17 -3.49 0.40
CA SER A 411 -21.56 -3.93 0.50
C SER A 411 -21.94 -4.28 1.94
N ASN A 412 -23.23 -4.41 2.22
CA ASN A 412 -23.68 -4.91 3.52
C ASN A 412 -23.21 -6.35 3.80
N CYS A 413 -23.11 -7.21 2.77
CA CYS A 413 -22.58 -8.56 2.93
C CYS A 413 -21.12 -8.53 3.40
N SER A 414 -20.31 -7.76 2.70
CA SER A 414 -18.90 -7.56 3.02
C SER A 414 -18.73 -7.01 4.43
N MET A 415 -19.49 -5.98 4.80
CA MET A 415 -19.45 -5.39 6.15
C MET A 415 -19.85 -6.38 7.25
N ASN A 416 -20.86 -7.22 7.02
CA ASN A 416 -21.30 -8.23 8.01
C ASN A 416 -20.24 -9.30 8.25
N LYS A 417 -19.59 -9.78 7.18
CA LYS A 417 -18.51 -10.77 7.24
C LYS A 417 -17.28 -10.20 7.94
N MET A 418 -16.84 -9.02 7.52
CA MET A 418 -15.72 -8.34 8.19
C MET A 418 -16.05 -7.99 9.65
N GLY A 419 -17.28 -7.55 9.93
CA GLY A 419 -17.76 -7.27 11.28
C GLY A 419 -17.59 -8.46 12.21
N SER A 420 -17.94 -9.65 11.75
CA SER A 420 -17.81 -10.89 12.53
C SER A 420 -16.34 -11.20 12.90
N VAL A 421 -15.42 -11.07 11.96
CA VAL A 421 -13.97 -11.28 12.20
C VAL A 421 -13.40 -10.19 13.12
N MET A 422 -13.68 -8.92 12.83
CA MET A 422 -13.12 -7.79 13.57
C MET A 422 -13.60 -7.74 15.02
N ILE A 423 -14.87 -8.04 15.28
CA ILE A 423 -15.41 -8.15 16.64
C ILE A 423 -14.84 -9.39 17.35
N SER A 424 -14.63 -10.50 16.64
CA SER A 424 -13.94 -11.67 17.21
C SER A 424 -12.50 -11.35 17.62
N ILE A 425 -11.78 -10.53 16.84
CA ILE A 425 -10.43 -10.06 17.19
C ILE A 425 -10.49 -9.12 18.39
N LYS A 426 -11.37 -8.11 18.36
CA LYS A 426 -11.55 -7.13 19.45
C LYS A 426 -11.77 -7.84 20.79
N ASN A 427 -12.69 -8.81 20.80
CA ASN A 427 -13.14 -9.52 21.99
C ASN A 427 -12.39 -10.85 22.24
N GLN A 428 -11.40 -11.18 21.41
CA GLN A 428 -10.60 -12.41 21.49
C GLN A 428 -11.45 -13.70 21.53
N LEU A 429 -12.46 -13.75 20.66
CA LEU A 429 -13.37 -14.87 20.49
C LEU A 429 -12.88 -15.83 19.40
N HIS A 430 -13.43 -17.04 19.37
CA HIS A 430 -13.14 -18.05 18.33
C HIS A 430 -11.65 -18.38 18.15
N GLY A 431 -10.85 -18.24 19.20
CA GLY A 431 -9.40 -18.48 19.15
C GLY A 431 -8.59 -17.38 18.47
N LYS A 432 -9.19 -16.24 18.11
CA LYS A 432 -8.49 -15.09 17.54
C LYS A 432 -7.82 -14.27 18.65
N THR A 433 -6.63 -13.76 18.35
CA THR A 433 -5.87 -12.89 19.26
C THR A 433 -5.99 -11.44 18.80
N ASN A 434 -6.17 -10.51 19.73
CA ASN A 434 -6.20 -9.09 19.39
C ASN A 434 -4.78 -8.59 19.11
N CYS A 435 -4.45 -8.38 17.84
CA CYS A 435 -3.19 -7.78 17.42
C CYS A 435 -3.31 -6.26 17.13
N LEU A 436 -4.51 -5.69 17.24
CA LEU A 436 -4.71 -4.26 17.04
C LEU A 436 -4.11 -3.50 18.23
N ALA A 437 -3.63 -2.30 17.95
CA ALA A 437 -3.09 -1.41 18.97
C ALA A 437 -3.83 -0.07 19.00
N GLU A 438 -3.54 0.70 20.04
CA GLU A 438 -3.90 2.11 20.06
C GLU A 438 -3.23 2.83 18.90
N CYS A 439 -3.97 3.68 18.20
CA CYS A 439 -3.41 4.55 17.19
C CYS A 439 -2.51 5.59 17.85
N SER A 440 -1.21 5.30 17.87
CA SER A 440 -0.18 6.23 18.36
C SER A 440 -0.14 7.47 17.48
N GLN A 441 0.15 8.63 18.09
CA GLN A 441 0.54 9.84 17.34
C GLN A 441 2.04 9.90 17.07
N VAL A 442 2.81 8.99 17.70
CA VAL A 442 4.24 8.84 17.51
C VAL A 442 4.49 8.05 16.22
N GLY A 443 5.52 8.46 15.50
CA GLY A 443 6.02 7.79 14.31
C GLY A 443 6.67 6.44 14.61
N TYR A 444 6.98 5.72 13.53
CA TYR A 444 7.61 4.42 13.54
C TYR A 444 9.01 4.49 12.95
N CYS A 445 9.97 4.72 13.84
CA CYS A 445 11.36 4.74 13.47
C CYS A 445 11.78 3.43 12.79
N GLY A 446 12.28 3.52 11.57
CA GLY A 446 12.74 2.40 10.75
C GLY A 446 11.83 2.08 9.56
N ASN A 447 10.72 2.81 9.39
CA ASN A 447 9.80 2.66 8.27
C ASN A 447 10.19 3.52 7.05
N ARG A 448 11.32 4.24 7.11
CA ARG A 448 11.91 5.09 6.07
C ARG A 448 11.08 6.33 5.74
N ASN A 449 10.18 6.74 6.63
CA ASN A 449 9.38 7.94 6.47
C ASN A 449 9.50 8.80 7.73
N VAL A 450 10.12 9.96 7.56
CA VAL A 450 10.37 10.88 8.68
C VAL A 450 9.06 11.46 9.20
N GLU A 451 8.65 11.00 10.39
CA GLU A 451 7.46 11.47 11.10
C GLU A 451 7.80 12.63 12.07
N ASP A 452 6.78 13.24 12.71
CA ASP A 452 6.94 14.51 13.45
C ASP A 452 7.91 14.44 14.66
N ASP A 453 8.15 13.24 15.20
CA ASP A 453 9.05 12.96 16.31
C ASP A 453 10.45 12.47 15.89
N GLU A 454 10.74 12.42 14.58
CA GLU A 454 11.98 11.90 14.02
C GLU A 454 12.82 12.99 13.35
N GLU A 455 14.15 12.92 13.51
CA GLU A 455 15.08 13.82 12.83
C GLU A 455 15.64 13.22 11.53
N CYS A 456 15.44 11.93 11.27
CA CYS A 456 15.82 11.21 10.06
C CYS A 456 15.28 9.78 10.15
N ASP A 457 15.15 9.06 9.04
CA ASP A 457 14.83 7.62 9.09
C ASP A 457 15.46 6.89 7.90
N CYS A 458 16.60 6.26 8.15
CA CYS A 458 17.31 5.44 7.15
C CYS A 458 16.90 3.96 7.14
N GLY A 459 15.97 3.56 8.02
CA GLY A 459 15.62 2.16 8.24
C GLY A 459 16.41 1.47 9.36
N PHE A 460 16.41 0.14 9.32
CA PHE A 460 17.11 -0.73 10.26
C PHE A 460 18.61 -0.84 9.93
N ILE A 461 19.43 -1.26 10.89
CA ILE A 461 20.89 -1.35 10.78
C ILE A 461 21.37 -2.18 9.59
N SER A 462 20.64 -3.24 9.24
CA SER A 462 20.97 -4.11 8.12
C SER A 462 20.78 -3.44 6.76
N GLU A 463 20.06 -2.32 6.70
CA GLU A 463 19.64 -1.67 5.46
C GLU A 463 20.01 -0.17 5.42
N CYS A 464 20.42 0.41 6.54
CA CYS A 464 20.76 1.82 6.67
C CYS A 464 22.20 2.06 6.20
N THR A 465 22.33 2.66 5.01
CA THR A 465 23.63 3.13 4.48
C THR A 465 23.94 4.58 4.83
N ASP A 466 22.99 5.28 5.45
CA ASP A 466 23.11 6.69 5.82
C ASP A 466 24.04 6.87 7.04
N HIS A 467 25.17 7.53 6.84
CA HIS A 467 26.11 7.81 7.93
C HIS A 467 25.68 9.00 8.81
N CYS A 468 24.72 9.81 8.39
CA CYS A 468 24.20 10.98 9.10
C CYS A 468 23.10 10.63 10.10
N CYS A 469 22.43 9.50 9.92
CA CYS A 469 21.31 9.05 10.76
C CYS A 469 21.70 7.85 11.63
N TYR A 470 21.15 7.78 12.84
CA TYR A 470 21.18 6.55 13.63
C TYR A 470 20.07 5.58 13.15
N PRO A 471 20.40 4.30 12.88
CA PRO A 471 19.40 3.32 12.48
C PRO A 471 18.41 3.03 13.61
N ALA A 472 17.24 2.49 13.25
CA ALA A 472 16.15 2.27 14.19
C ALA A 472 16.49 1.35 15.37
N ASP A 473 17.25 0.31 15.13
CA ASP A 473 17.68 -0.72 16.09
C ASP A 473 19.11 -0.51 16.60
N VAL A 474 19.53 0.76 16.72
CA VAL A 474 20.78 1.11 17.42
C VAL A 474 20.72 0.73 18.91
N SER A 475 21.86 0.43 19.50
CA SER A 475 21.97 -0.09 20.88
C SER A 475 21.30 0.78 21.95
N ASP A 476 21.34 2.10 21.80
CA ASP A 476 20.52 3.03 22.59
C ASP A 476 19.28 3.44 21.79
N ALA A 477 18.16 2.79 22.06
CA ALA A 477 16.88 3.04 21.37
C ALA A 477 16.45 4.51 21.38
N LYS A 478 16.95 5.35 22.30
CA LYS A 478 16.64 6.80 22.32
C LYS A 478 17.33 7.58 21.20
N LEU A 479 18.35 6.99 20.57
CA LEU A 479 19.10 7.56 19.45
C LEU A 479 18.52 7.17 18.09
N GLY A 480 17.71 6.11 18.00
CA GLY A 480 17.11 5.70 16.73
C GLY A 480 16.38 6.85 16.05
N CYS A 481 16.57 7.00 14.73
CA CYS A 481 15.96 8.04 13.92
C CYS A 481 16.32 9.48 14.34
N LYS A 482 17.49 9.65 14.97
CA LYS A 482 18.09 10.95 15.26
C LYS A 482 19.36 11.17 14.45
N LEU A 483 19.68 12.44 14.23
CA LEU A 483 20.92 12.81 13.57
C LEU A 483 22.12 12.46 14.46
N LYS A 484 23.21 12.00 13.83
CA LYS A 484 24.47 11.78 14.52
C LYS A 484 25.12 13.11 14.92
N PRO A 485 25.94 13.12 15.99
CA PRO A 485 26.67 14.33 16.38
C PRO A 485 27.45 14.95 15.20
N GLY A 486 27.20 16.24 14.94
CA GLY A 486 27.84 16.98 13.84
C GLY A 486 27.07 16.97 12.51
N ALA A 487 26.08 16.10 12.34
CA ALA A 487 25.18 16.14 11.19
C ALA A 487 24.19 17.30 11.29
N ARG A 488 23.97 18.02 10.19
CA ARG A 488 22.98 19.10 10.07
C ARG A 488 21.70 18.65 9.37
N CYS A 489 21.79 17.58 8.59
CA CYS A 489 20.71 16.94 7.88
C CYS A 489 21.05 15.48 7.64
N SER A 490 20.11 14.73 7.06
CA SER A 490 20.30 13.37 6.59
C SER A 490 19.68 13.22 5.19
N PRO A 491 20.32 12.48 4.26
CA PRO A 491 19.74 12.14 2.95
C PRO A 491 18.35 11.50 3.03
N SER A 492 18.02 10.81 4.12
CA SER A 492 16.67 10.24 4.35
C SER A 492 15.55 11.29 4.43
N LYS A 493 15.87 12.56 4.72
CA LYS A 493 14.88 13.65 4.67
C LYS A 493 14.62 14.16 3.26
N GLY A 494 15.54 13.96 2.33
CA GLY A 494 15.44 14.46 0.96
C GLY A 494 16.78 14.80 0.32
N THR A 495 16.73 15.05 -1.00
CA THR A 495 17.89 15.21 -1.89
C THR A 495 18.73 16.47 -1.67
N CYS A 496 18.29 17.39 -0.80
CA CYS A 496 19.03 18.61 -0.45
C CYS A 496 20.00 18.45 0.72
N CYS A 497 20.21 17.21 1.18
CA CYS A 497 21.26 16.87 2.13
C CYS A 497 22.35 16.06 1.43
N SER A 498 23.61 16.46 1.62
CA SER A 498 24.75 15.73 1.10
C SER A 498 25.11 14.52 1.98
N ASP A 499 25.86 13.57 1.43
CA ASP A 499 26.40 12.42 2.17
C ASP A 499 27.37 12.81 3.30
N GLN A 500 27.85 14.07 3.30
CA GLN A 500 28.65 14.65 4.38
C GLN A 500 27.79 15.27 5.48
N CYS A 501 26.47 15.01 5.47
CA CYS A 501 25.51 15.44 6.49
C CYS A 501 25.35 16.96 6.57
N THR A 502 25.54 17.65 5.45
CA THR A 502 25.41 19.10 5.33
C THR A 502 24.41 19.48 4.25
N PHE A 503 23.68 20.58 4.47
CA PHE A 503 22.80 21.11 3.45
C PHE A 503 23.61 21.53 2.23
N HIS A 504 23.11 21.18 1.06
CA HIS A 504 23.58 21.76 -0.18
C HIS A 504 23.26 23.27 -0.23
N SER A 505 23.97 24.03 -1.08
CA SER A 505 23.68 25.46 -1.26
C SER A 505 22.31 25.67 -1.91
N THR A 506 21.73 26.86 -1.76
CA THR A 506 20.45 27.24 -2.40
C THR A 506 20.52 27.36 -3.94
N THR A 507 21.63 26.95 -4.51
CA THR A 507 21.91 26.94 -5.96
C THR A 507 22.30 25.55 -6.42
N HIS A 508 22.35 24.59 -5.50
CA HIS A 508 22.59 23.21 -5.83
C HIS A 508 21.35 22.65 -6.49
N ILE A 509 21.57 22.07 -7.66
CA ILE A 509 20.53 21.41 -8.43
C ILE A 509 20.28 20.06 -7.76
N CYS A 510 19.31 19.99 -6.86
CA CYS A 510 18.87 18.72 -6.28
C CYS A 510 18.07 17.88 -7.27
N HIS A 511 17.62 18.52 -8.36
CA HIS A 511 17.07 17.80 -9.48
C HIS A 511 17.35 18.54 -10.79
N LYS A 512 18.08 17.89 -11.69
CA LYS A 512 18.42 18.45 -13.00
C LYS A 512 17.27 18.24 -13.97
N ASP A 513 16.89 19.30 -14.68
CA ASP A 513 15.98 19.17 -15.80
C ASP A 513 16.69 18.38 -16.92
N LYS A 514 16.18 17.19 -17.21
CA LYS A 514 16.67 16.32 -18.28
C LYS A 514 15.73 16.34 -19.50
N ALA A 515 14.62 17.07 -19.46
CA ALA A 515 13.63 17.13 -20.53
C ALA A 515 13.25 18.58 -20.83
N SER A 516 13.72 19.09 -21.97
CA SER A 516 13.45 20.45 -22.49
C SER A 516 11.96 20.72 -22.84
N GLN A 517 11.04 19.92 -22.31
CA GLN A 517 9.59 19.99 -22.50
C GLN A 517 8.84 20.24 -21.19
N ASP A 518 9.53 20.32 -20.05
CA ASP A 518 8.90 20.54 -18.75
C ASP A 518 8.77 22.04 -18.42
N CYS A 519 7.63 22.43 -17.83
CA CYS A 519 7.45 23.77 -17.25
C CYS A 519 8.18 23.94 -15.90
N ILE A 520 9.21 23.11 -15.66
CA ILE A 520 9.98 23.00 -14.43
C ILE A 520 11.44 23.11 -14.84
N GLY A 521 12.08 24.25 -14.55
CA GLY A 521 13.53 24.35 -14.68
C GLY A 521 14.23 23.51 -13.60
N ASP A 522 15.57 23.53 -13.59
CA ASP A 522 16.36 22.90 -12.54
C ASP A 522 15.77 23.20 -11.14
N VAL A 523 15.49 22.14 -10.38
CA VAL A 523 15.01 22.28 -9.01
C VAL A 523 16.23 22.48 -8.13
N LEU A 524 16.26 23.64 -7.49
CA LEU A 524 17.30 24.00 -6.55
C LEU A 524 16.83 23.69 -5.12
N CYS A 525 17.78 23.35 -4.27
CA CYS A 525 17.65 23.59 -2.84
C CYS A 525 17.50 25.11 -2.57
#